data_AF-A0A2G9TFX6-F1
#
_entry.id   AF-A0A2G9TFX6-F1
#
_cell.length_a   1.000
_cell.length_b   1.000
_cell.length_c   1.000
_cell.angle_alpha   90.00
_cell.angle_beta   90.00
_cell.angle_gamma   90.00
#
_symmetry.space_group_name_H-M   'P 1'
#
loop_
_entity.id
_entity.type
_entity.pdbx_description
1 polymer ?
#
loop_
_entity_poly.entity_id
_entity_poly.type
_entity_poly.pdbx_seq_one_letter_code
_entity_poly.pdbx_strand_id
1 'polypeptide(L)'
;KVFEQKASLRIGHKHPCADDIDDVEAFVLRTSKNNYIACVRIKAQRSEPRYSIIYSHPNASDLSDHLVGVPNLIDVARVHKCDVYSYDYSGYGISSGHASESNLKADVRAVYD
;
A
#
# COMPACT_ATOMS: atom_id res chain seq x y z
N LYS A 1 3.08 14.55 9.02
CA LYS A 1 2.61 15.50 7.98
C LYS A 1 2.62 14.76 6.66
N VAL A 2 1.45 14.38 6.17
CA VAL A 2 1.28 13.71 4.87
C VAL A 2 1.89 14.62 3.80
N PHE A 3 2.74 14.06 2.95
CA PHE A 3 3.43 14.80 1.91
C PHE A 3 2.39 15.27 0.88
N GLU A 4 2.21 16.58 0.73
CA GLU A 4 1.28 17.14 -0.24
C GLU A 4 1.92 17.13 -1.63
N GLN A 5 1.40 16.28 -2.51
CA GLN A 5 2.05 15.87 -3.75
C GLN A 5 1.63 16.77 -4.94
N LYS A 6 2.61 17.36 -5.64
CA LYS A 6 2.42 18.35 -6.72
C LYS A 6 2.04 17.79 -8.10
N ALA A 7 1.95 16.48 -8.27
CA ALA A 7 1.56 15.85 -9.53
C ALA A 7 0.76 14.57 -9.28
N SER A 8 -0.27 14.33 -10.10
CA SER A 8 -1.13 13.15 -10.04
C SER A 8 -0.34 11.90 -10.40
N LEU A 9 0.14 11.16 -9.40
CA LEU A 9 0.64 9.81 -9.62
C LEU A 9 -0.54 8.95 -10.10
N ARG A 10 -0.41 8.28 -11.26
CA ARG A 10 -1.44 7.37 -11.80
C ARG A 10 -1.41 6.00 -11.09
N ILE A 11 -1.33 6.00 -9.76
CA ILE A 11 -1.46 4.77 -8.98
C ILE A 11 -2.96 4.48 -8.86
N GLY A 12 -3.42 3.33 -9.37
CA GLY A 12 -4.84 2.97 -9.34
C GLY A 12 -5.71 3.79 -10.32
N HIS A 13 -5.22 4.04 -11.53
CA HIS A 13 -6.01 4.76 -12.53
C HIS A 13 -7.32 4.01 -12.84
N LYS A 14 -8.45 4.60 -12.45
CA LYS A 14 -9.79 4.05 -12.69
C LYS A 14 -10.05 3.94 -14.18
N HIS A 15 -10.18 2.71 -14.66
CA HIS A 15 -10.67 2.44 -16.00
C HIS A 15 -12.11 1.91 -15.88
N PRO A 16 -13.06 2.31 -16.76
CA PRO A 16 -14.46 1.85 -16.72
C PRO A 16 -14.67 0.33 -16.85
N CYS A 17 -13.60 -0.45 -17.03
CA CYS A 17 -13.64 -1.91 -17.11
C CYS A 17 -13.00 -2.59 -15.90
N ALA A 18 -12.60 -1.83 -14.88
CA ALA A 18 -11.89 -2.31 -13.69
C ALA A 18 -12.55 -1.70 -12.45
N ASP A 19 -13.81 -2.06 -12.23
CA ASP A 19 -14.63 -1.58 -11.11
C ASP A 19 -14.13 -2.08 -9.74
N ASP A 20 -13.25 -3.08 -9.73
CA ASP A 20 -12.76 -3.75 -8.52
C ASP A 20 -11.85 -2.86 -7.65
N ILE A 21 -11.34 -1.75 -8.18
CA ILE A 21 -10.38 -0.87 -7.47
C ILE A 21 -11.02 0.36 -6.82
N ASP A 22 -12.35 0.44 -6.78
CA ASP A 22 -13.04 1.61 -6.22
C ASP A 22 -12.76 1.85 -4.72
N ASP A 23 -12.52 0.77 -3.98
CA ASP A 23 -12.24 0.78 -2.54
C ASP A 23 -10.74 1.00 -2.22
N VAL A 24 -9.90 1.22 -3.25
CA VAL A 24 -8.45 1.35 -3.12
C VAL A 24 -8.05 2.82 -3.05
N GLU A 25 -7.39 3.21 -1.96
CA GLU A 25 -6.80 4.53 -1.75
C GLU A 25 -5.27 4.42 -1.81
N ALA A 26 -4.65 5.09 -2.78
CA ALA A 26 -3.20 5.18 -2.90
C ALA A 26 -2.65 6.45 -2.24
N PHE A 27 -1.53 6.34 -1.53
CA PHE A 27 -0.88 7.45 -0.85
C PHE A 27 0.62 7.18 -0.69
N VAL A 28 1.36 8.19 -0.21
CA VAL A 28 2.80 8.09 0.02
C VAL A 28 3.11 8.47 1.46
N LEU A 29 3.97 7.69 2.10
CA LEU A 29 4.46 7.96 3.45
C LEU A 29 5.94 8.32 3.41
N ARG A 30 6.36 9.16 4.36
CA ARG A 30 7.77 9.46 4.61
C ARG A 30 8.23 8.69 5.83
N THR A 31 9.28 7.91 5.69
CA THR A 31 9.81 7.06 6.76
C THR A 31 10.75 7.84 7.67
N SER A 32 11.05 7.30 8.84
CA SER A 32 12.02 7.89 9.79
C SER A 32 13.42 8.01 9.21
N LYS A 33 13.74 7.24 8.17
CA LYS A 33 15.00 7.30 7.42
C LYS A 33 14.96 8.23 6.21
N ASN A 34 13.92 9.06 6.12
CA ASN A 34 13.75 10.07 5.08
C ASN A 34 13.56 9.49 3.65
N ASN A 35 13.11 8.24 3.55
CA ASN A 35 12.65 7.68 2.28
C ASN A 35 11.15 7.96 2.13
N TYR A 36 10.67 8.06 0.90
CA TYR A 36 9.27 7.98 0.54
C TYR A 36 8.92 6.56 0.08
N ILE A 37 7.84 6.01 0.62
CA ILE A 37 7.28 4.72 0.24
C ILE A 37 5.88 4.90 -0.31
N ALA A 38 5.57 4.21 -1.41
CA ALA A 38 4.23 4.12 -1.94
C ALA A 38 3.42 3.12 -1.12
N CYS A 39 2.16 3.48 -0.83
CA CYS A 39 1.24 2.68 -0.03
C CYS A 39 -0.13 2.63 -0.70
N VAL A 40 -0.86 1.57 -0.41
CA VAL A 40 -2.29 1.43 -0.71
C VAL A 40 -3.05 1.03 0.55
N ARG A 41 -4.25 1.57 0.69
CA ARG A 41 -5.25 1.15 1.67
C ARG A 41 -6.47 0.68 0.92
N ILE A 42 -6.91 -0.54 1.20
CA ILE A 42 -8.16 -1.09 0.71
C ILE A 42 -9.14 -0.99 1.87
N LYS A 43 -10.19 -0.19 1.69
CA LYS A 43 -11.17 0.07 2.74
C LYS A 43 -12.08 -1.14 2.95
N ALA A 44 -12.36 -1.45 4.20
CA ALA A 44 -13.40 -2.41 4.53
C ALA A 44 -14.77 -1.88 4.08
N GLN A 45 -15.62 -2.77 3.58
CA GLN A 45 -17.04 -2.45 3.34
C GLN A 45 -17.83 -2.19 4.64
N ARG A 46 -17.29 -2.63 5.78
CA ARG A 46 -17.88 -2.37 7.10
C ARG A 46 -17.46 -0.98 7.58
N SER A 47 -18.41 -0.18 8.08
CA SER A 47 -18.15 1.17 8.59
C SER A 47 -17.10 1.24 9.71
N GLU A 48 -17.03 0.21 10.55
CA GLU A 48 -16.10 0.10 11.68
C GLU A 48 -15.43 -1.29 11.72
N PRO A 49 -14.28 -1.47 11.05
CA PRO A 49 -13.51 -2.71 11.12
C PRO A 49 -12.88 -2.89 12.51
N ARG A 50 -12.86 -4.13 13.01
CA ARG A 50 -12.34 -4.45 14.37
C ARG A 50 -10.82 -4.47 14.45
N TYR A 51 -10.16 -4.66 13.32
CA TYR A 51 -8.72 -4.76 13.15
C TYR A 51 -8.37 -4.34 11.72
N SER A 52 -7.07 -4.19 11.44
CA SER A 52 -6.53 -3.95 10.11
C SER A 52 -5.40 -4.94 9.84
N ILE A 53 -5.15 -5.23 8.57
CA ILE A 53 -4.03 -6.05 8.13
C ILE A 53 -3.01 -5.15 7.46
N ILE A 54 -1.74 -5.29 7.83
CA ILE A 54 -0.62 -4.73 7.08
C ILE A 54 0.04 -5.88 6.35
N TYR A 55 0.01 -5.84 5.02
CA TYR A 55 0.60 -6.84 4.14
C TYR A 55 1.93 -6.34 3.57
N SER A 56 3.00 -7.01 3.99
CA SER A 56 4.35 -6.86 3.45
C SER A 56 4.52 -7.86 2.29
N HIS A 57 4.75 -7.38 1.08
CA HIS A 57 4.85 -8.25 -0.10
C HIS A 57 6.15 -9.10 -0.11
N PRO A 58 6.19 -10.24 -0.81
CA PRO A 58 7.41 -11.04 -0.96
C PRO A 58 8.56 -10.28 -1.61
N ASN A 59 9.77 -10.83 -1.48
CA ASN A 59 10.93 -10.31 -2.20
C ASN A 59 10.74 -10.45 -3.71
N ALA A 60 11.26 -9.48 -4.48
CA ALA A 60 11.17 -9.44 -5.95
C ALA A 60 9.74 -9.32 -6.54
N SER A 61 8.77 -8.86 -5.74
CA SER A 61 7.47 -8.36 -6.21
C SER A 61 7.30 -6.89 -5.83
N ASP A 62 6.22 -6.27 -6.28
CA ASP A 62 5.78 -4.95 -5.85
C ASP A 62 4.27 -4.90 -5.51
N LEU A 63 3.79 -3.74 -5.08
CA LEU A 63 2.39 -3.48 -4.76
C LEU A 63 1.41 -3.91 -5.85
N SER A 64 1.77 -3.72 -7.12
CA SER A 64 0.86 -3.98 -8.24
C SER A 64 0.62 -5.47 -8.46
N ASP A 65 1.60 -6.32 -8.14
CA ASP A 65 1.51 -7.78 -8.22
C ASP A 65 0.45 -8.37 -7.28
N HIS A 66 0.11 -7.66 -6.20
CA HIS A 66 -0.78 -8.17 -5.15
C HIS A 66 -2.07 -7.38 -5.02
N LEU A 67 -2.15 -6.15 -5.57
CA LEU A 67 -3.39 -5.38 -5.51
C LEU A 67 -4.56 -6.12 -6.17
N VAL A 68 -4.32 -6.70 -7.36
CA VAL A 68 -5.30 -7.52 -8.10
C VAL A 68 -4.77 -8.93 -8.45
N GLY A 69 -3.52 -9.24 -8.09
CA GLY A 69 -2.88 -10.52 -8.41
C GLY A 69 -2.96 -11.54 -7.28
N VAL A 70 -1.84 -12.19 -6.93
CA VAL A 70 -1.83 -13.32 -5.97
C VAL A 70 -0.87 -13.05 -4.79
N PRO A 71 -1.34 -13.02 -3.54
CA PRO A 71 -2.76 -13.01 -3.16
C PRO A 71 -3.44 -11.69 -3.59
N ASN A 72 -4.73 -11.75 -3.91
CA ASN A 72 -5.51 -10.56 -4.25
C ASN A 72 -5.89 -9.83 -2.95
N LEU A 73 -5.30 -8.67 -2.71
CA LEU A 73 -5.51 -7.93 -1.46
C LEU A 73 -6.92 -7.35 -1.33
N ILE A 74 -7.62 -7.11 -2.43
CA ILE A 74 -9.03 -6.66 -2.42
C ILE A 74 -9.91 -7.77 -1.87
N ASP A 75 -9.69 -9.01 -2.30
CA ASP A 75 -10.41 -10.16 -1.77
C ASP A 75 -10.07 -10.43 -0.30
N VAL A 76 -8.80 -10.24 0.11
CA VAL A 76 -8.41 -10.32 1.52
C VAL A 76 -9.21 -9.33 2.36
N ALA A 77 -9.32 -8.06 1.94
CA ALA A 77 -10.10 -7.05 2.65
C ALA A 77 -11.59 -7.43 2.76
N ARG A 78 -12.18 -7.93 1.67
CA ARG A 78 -13.58 -8.37 1.61
C ARG A 78 -13.86 -9.57 2.51
N VAL A 79 -13.01 -10.61 2.47
CA VAL A 79 -13.16 -11.84 3.25
C VAL A 79 -12.97 -11.57 4.74
N HIS A 80 -11.93 -10.81 5.11
CA HIS A 80 -11.61 -10.52 6.50
C HIS A 80 -12.42 -9.36 7.09
N LYS A 81 -13.11 -8.58 6.24
CA LYS A 81 -13.95 -7.42 6.59
C LYS A 81 -13.17 -6.39 7.41
N CYS A 82 -11.95 -6.12 6.98
CA CYS A 82 -11.01 -5.20 7.61
C CYS A 82 -10.30 -4.37 6.56
N ASP A 83 -9.73 -3.24 7.00
CA ASP A 83 -8.84 -2.48 6.14
C ASP A 83 -7.57 -3.30 5.89
N VAL A 84 -7.11 -3.29 4.64
CA VAL A 84 -5.82 -3.88 4.26
C VAL A 84 -4.91 -2.78 3.78
N TYR A 85 -3.77 -2.65 4.42
CA TYR A 85 -2.69 -1.76 4.03
C TYR A 85 -1.59 -2.57 3.37
N SER A 86 -1.04 -2.09 2.29
CA SER A 86 0.19 -2.63 1.71
C SER A 86 1.08 -1.49 1.23
N TYR A 87 2.36 -1.76 1.04
CA TYR A 87 3.36 -0.75 0.72
C TYR A 87 4.54 -1.37 -0.02
N ASP A 88 5.18 -0.59 -0.88
CA ASP A 88 6.46 -0.96 -1.49
C ASP A 88 7.59 -0.59 -0.53
N TYR A 89 8.54 -1.52 -0.33
CA TYR A 89 9.75 -1.23 0.44
C TYR A 89 10.59 -0.11 -0.19
N SER A 90 11.47 0.50 0.60
CA SER A 90 12.50 1.40 0.09
C SER A 90 13.31 0.71 -1.03
N GLY A 91 13.36 1.34 -2.21
CA GLY A 91 14.04 0.82 -3.40
C GLY A 91 13.23 -0.17 -4.25
N TYR A 92 11.94 -0.36 -3.97
CA TYR A 92 11.00 -1.16 -4.79
C TYR A 92 9.97 -0.28 -5.48
N GLY A 93 9.43 -0.73 -6.61
CA GLY A 93 8.40 -0.03 -7.37
C GLY A 93 8.77 1.43 -7.63
N ILE A 94 7.93 2.35 -7.15
CA ILE A 94 8.17 3.80 -7.23
C ILE A 94 8.73 4.40 -5.93
N SER A 95 8.97 3.58 -4.90
CA SER A 95 9.51 4.01 -3.62
C SER A 95 10.98 4.39 -3.75
N SER A 96 11.39 5.42 -3.00
CA SER A 96 12.77 5.94 -3.02
C SER A 96 13.72 5.09 -2.17
N GLY A 97 15.02 5.39 -2.23
CA GLY A 97 16.03 4.76 -1.39
C GLY A 97 16.54 3.45 -2.00
N HIS A 98 16.95 2.51 -1.14
CA HIS A 98 17.50 1.22 -1.55
C HIS A 98 17.14 0.12 -0.56
N ALA A 99 17.17 -1.13 -1.02
CA ALA A 99 16.91 -2.28 -0.16
C ALA A 99 17.97 -2.38 0.96
N SER A 100 17.51 -2.47 2.20
CA SER A 100 18.32 -2.86 3.35
C SER A 100 17.40 -3.25 4.50
N GLU A 101 17.87 -4.13 5.38
CA GLU A 101 17.10 -4.54 6.58
C GLU A 101 16.69 -3.32 7.43
N SER A 102 17.59 -2.35 7.57
CA SER A 102 17.32 -1.13 8.35
C SER A 102 16.25 -0.24 7.73
N ASN A 103 16.17 -0.17 6.40
CA ASN A 103 15.12 0.58 5.71
C ASN A 103 13.78 -0.17 5.81
N LEU A 104 13.77 -1.48 5.56
CA LEU A 104 12.57 -2.32 5.67
C LEU A 104 11.88 -2.18 7.04
N LYS A 105 12.68 -2.17 8.11
CA LYS A 105 12.21 -1.92 9.49
C LYS A 105 11.65 -0.51 9.71
N ALA A 106 12.12 0.49 8.99
CA ALA A 106 11.59 1.87 9.04
C ALA A 106 10.34 2.03 8.17
N ASP A 107 10.28 1.32 7.04
CA ASP A 107 9.16 1.32 6.11
C ASP A 107 7.90 0.76 6.79
N VAL A 108 7.99 -0.43 7.39
CA VAL A 108 6.84 -1.05 8.09
C VAL A 108 6.35 -0.21 9.27
N ARG A 109 7.27 0.44 10.00
CA ARG A 109 6.91 1.35 11.11
C ARG A 109 6.14 2.56 10.60
N ALA A 110 6.57 3.14 9.47
CA ALA A 110 5.89 4.30 8.90
C ALA A 110 4.44 4.00 8.50
N VAL A 111 4.12 2.75 8.12
CA VAL A 111 2.75 2.32 7.79
C VAL A 111 1.92 2.00 9.04
N TYR A 112 2.57 1.51 10.10
CA TYR A 112 1.91 1.13 11.35
C TYR A 112 1.56 2.33 12.23
N ASP A 113 2.44 3.33 12.29
CA ASP A 113 2.31 4.53 13.14
C ASP A 113 1.30 5.56 12.58
#